data_AF-A0A2V6D2V1-F1
#
_entry.id   AF-A0A2V6D2V1-F1
#
_cell.length_a   1.000
_cell.length_b   1.000
_cell.length_c   1.000
_cell.angle_alpha   90.00
_cell.angle_beta   90.00
_cell.angle_gamma   90.00
#
_symmetry.space_group_name_H-M   'P 1'
#
loop_
_entity.id
_entity.type
_entity.pdbx_description
1 polymer ?
#
loop_
_entity_poly.entity_id
_entity_poly.type
_entity_poly.pdbx_seq_one_letter_code
_entity_poly.pdbx_strand_id
1 'polypeptide(L)'
;MTSRFSYGRIAHVVLWCGLAAASLWVSIPKIYSGATQYPLRPTGPLHTCDSYLKFATGASGASKDLISIFHSMTASKRIVIFTRKDDPFSSGLGMTTAYLASPHLVRLFEINGTHPDNELSKMNPNEVAAVVFCRINRPTWLPAGKVFGSGLEVVSMPEKVRR
;
A
#
# COMPACT_ATOMS: atom_id res chain seq x y z
N MET A 1 46.90 42.90 -0.79
CA MET A 1 46.75 41.46 -1.14
C MET A 1 45.48 40.94 -0.44
N THR A 2 44.30 41.38 -0.86
CA THR A 2 43.02 41.14 -0.12
C THR A 2 41.83 40.78 -1.02
N SER A 3 41.96 40.84 -2.35
CA SER A 3 40.80 40.59 -3.24
C SER A 3 40.45 39.12 -3.42
N ARG A 4 41.42 38.19 -3.39
CA ARG A 4 41.18 36.76 -3.67
C ARG A 4 40.26 36.06 -2.65
N PHE A 5 40.26 36.51 -1.39
CA PHE A 5 39.47 35.89 -0.32
C PHE A 5 37.97 36.25 -0.40
N SER A 6 37.64 37.42 -0.96
CA SER A 6 36.26 37.89 -1.13
C SER A 6 35.55 37.19 -2.29
N TYR A 7 36.25 37.03 -3.44
CA TYR A 7 35.70 36.35 -4.61
C TYR A 7 35.35 34.87 -4.36
N GLY A 8 36.15 34.16 -3.56
CA GLY A 8 35.87 32.79 -3.17
C GLY A 8 34.58 32.64 -2.35
N ARG A 9 34.33 33.57 -1.41
CA ARG A 9 33.09 33.59 -0.62
C ARG A 9 31.87 33.92 -1.47
N ILE A 10 31.99 34.87 -2.40
CA ILE A 10 30.91 35.24 -3.31
C ILE A 10 30.57 34.06 -4.23
N ALA A 11 31.58 33.42 -4.84
CA ALA A 11 31.38 32.25 -5.69
C ALA A 11 30.73 31.08 -4.93
N HIS A 12 31.13 30.86 -3.68
CA HIS A 12 30.54 29.85 -2.81
C HIS A 12 29.06 30.14 -2.51
N VAL A 13 28.72 31.39 -2.18
CA VAL A 13 27.32 31.78 -1.94
C VAL A 13 26.48 31.61 -3.20
N VAL A 14 26.98 32.03 -4.37
CA VAL A 14 26.29 31.86 -5.65
C VAL A 14 26.07 30.39 -5.98
N LEU A 15 27.06 29.53 -5.74
CA LEU A 15 26.95 28.08 -5.95
C LEU A 15 25.84 27.47 -5.10
N TRP A 16 25.82 27.77 -3.79
CA TRP A 16 24.80 27.24 -2.88
C TRP A 16 23.40 27.80 -3.15
N CYS A 17 23.29 29.08 -3.49
CA CYS A 17 22.03 29.67 -3.92
C CYS A 17 21.52 29.02 -5.20
N GLY A 18 22.40 28.76 -6.18
CA GLY A 18 22.05 28.03 -7.40
C GLY A 18 21.58 26.61 -7.14
N LEU A 19 22.27 25.88 -6.25
CA LEU A 19 21.90 24.52 -5.87
C LEU A 19 20.57 24.47 -5.12
N ALA A 20 20.32 25.43 -4.23
CA ALA A 20 19.04 25.56 -3.52
C ALA A 20 17.90 25.89 -4.49
N ALA A 21 18.09 26.85 -5.39
CA ALA A 21 17.10 27.20 -6.40
C ALA A 21 16.79 26.04 -7.36
N ALA A 22 17.81 25.30 -7.82
CA ALA A 22 17.63 24.12 -8.66
C ALA A 22 16.86 23.01 -7.90
N SER A 23 17.21 22.78 -6.63
CA SER A 23 16.52 21.80 -5.78
C SER A 23 15.04 22.16 -5.58
N LEU A 24 14.75 23.44 -5.32
CA LEU A 24 13.38 23.94 -5.20
C LEU A 24 12.64 23.85 -6.54
N TRP A 25 13.27 24.20 -7.65
CA TRP A 25 12.66 24.16 -8.98
C TRP A 25 12.30 22.75 -9.43
N VAL A 26 13.08 21.73 -9.03
CA VAL A 26 12.77 20.32 -9.35
C VAL A 26 11.77 19.72 -8.36
N SER A 27 11.84 20.12 -7.09
CA SER A 27 11.02 19.53 -6.02
C SER A 27 9.62 20.14 -5.94
N ILE A 28 9.49 21.45 -6.09
CA ILE A 28 8.21 22.16 -5.99
C ILE A 28 7.20 21.64 -7.03
N PRO A 29 7.52 21.46 -8.32
CA PRO A 29 6.56 20.94 -9.29
C PRO A 29 6.12 19.51 -8.97
N LYS A 30 7.04 18.65 -8.49
CA LYS A 30 6.71 17.27 -8.09
C LYS A 30 5.80 17.22 -6.86
N ILE A 31 6.08 18.05 -5.87
CA ILE A 31 5.26 18.14 -4.64
C ILE A 31 3.93 18.82 -4.96
N TYR A 32 3.93 19.88 -5.77
CA TYR A 32 2.75 20.62 -6.19
C TYR A 32 1.84 19.75 -7.05
N SER A 33 2.37 19.05 -8.07
CA SER A 33 1.57 18.10 -8.85
C SER A 33 0.97 17.01 -7.96
N GLY A 34 1.73 16.50 -6.99
CA GLY A 34 1.20 15.57 -5.99
C GLY A 34 0.09 16.18 -5.13
N ALA A 35 0.27 17.39 -4.62
CA ALA A 35 -0.69 18.06 -3.75
C ALA A 35 -1.95 18.54 -4.48
N THR A 36 -1.85 18.97 -5.74
CA THR A 36 -2.99 19.47 -6.53
C THR A 36 -3.72 18.37 -7.28
N GLN A 37 -3.05 17.28 -7.67
CA GLN A 37 -3.73 16.12 -8.26
C GLN A 37 -4.37 15.24 -7.17
N TYR A 38 -3.88 15.30 -5.94
CA TYR A 38 -4.40 14.52 -4.80
C TYR A 38 -4.61 15.41 -3.56
N PRO A 39 -5.50 16.42 -3.63
CA PRO A 39 -5.78 17.23 -2.46
C PRO A 39 -6.29 16.32 -1.35
N LEU A 40 -5.66 16.39 -0.18
CA LEU A 40 -6.14 15.80 1.07
C LEU A 40 -7.42 16.54 1.49
N ARG A 41 -8.52 16.34 0.75
CA ARG A 41 -9.82 16.89 1.11
C ARG A 41 -10.34 16.14 2.33
N PRO A 42 -10.85 16.81 3.36
CA PRO A 42 -11.44 16.16 4.52
C PRO A 42 -12.86 15.67 4.19
N THR A 43 -13.01 14.84 3.15
CA THR A 43 -14.29 14.29 2.72
C THR A 43 -14.29 12.79 2.94
N GLY A 44 -14.54 12.38 4.18
CA GLY A 44 -14.88 11.01 4.56
C GLY A 44 -13.94 10.38 5.59
N PRO A 45 -14.46 9.47 6.45
CA PRO A 45 -13.69 8.84 7.54
C PRO A 45 -12.51 7.98 7.08
N LEU A 46 -12.40 7.71 5.76
CA LEU A 46 -11.37 6.84 5.16
C LEU A 46 -10.56 7.54 4.06
N HIS A 47 -10.66 8.87 3.93
CA HIS A 47 -10.02 9.62 2.85
C HIS A 47 -8.51 9.36 2.75
N THR A 48 -7.84 9.18 3.89
CA THR A 48 -6.40 8.85 3.97
C THR A 48 -6.09 7.46 3.42
N CYS A 49 -6.91 6.46 3.75
CA CYS A 49 -6.79 5.10 3.21
C CYS A 49 -7.09 5.07 1.71
N ASP A 50 -8.11 5.80 1.25
CA ASP A 50 -8.46 5.85 -0.18
C ASP A 50 -7.37 6.54 -1.00
N SER A 51 -6.81 7.64 -0.50
CA SER A 51 -5.69 8.33 -1.13
C SER A 51 -4.45 7.45 -1.20
N TYR A 52 -4.13 6.74 -0.10
CA TYR A 52 -3.01 5.82 -0.07
C TYR A 52 -3.20 4.64 -1.03
N LEU A 53 -4.37 3.99 -1.01
CA LEU A 53 -4.66 2.87 -1.91
C LEU A 53 -4.64 3.32 -3.37
N LYS A 54 -5.21 4.47 -3.69
CA LYS A 54 -5.12 5.05 -5.03
C LYS A 54 -3.68 5.33 -5.45
N PHE A 55 -2.83 5.80 -4.55
CA PHE A 55 -1.41 5.99 -4.84
C PHE A 55 -0.64 4.66 -5.00
N ALA A 56 -0.92 3.68 -4.13
CA ALA A 56 -0.17 2.43 -4.06
C ALA A 56 -0.59 1.40 -5.11
N THR A 57 -1.87 1.43 -5.53
CA THR A 57 -2.47 0.48 -6.48
C THR A 57 -3.07 1.14 -7.73
N GLY A 58 -3.32 2.45 -7.74
CA GLY A 58 -4.04 3.13 -8.81
C GLY A 58 -5.57 3.01 -8.73
N ALA A 59 -6.12 2.21 -7.81
CA ALA A 59 -7.56 2.01 -7.68
C ALA A 59 -8.21 3.12 -6.83
N SER A 60 -9.22 3.80 -7.37
CA SER A 60 -10.02 4.79 -6.62
C SER A 60 -11.21 4.13 -5.92
N GLY A 61 -11.55 4.56 -4.70
CA GLY A 61 -12.67 3.97 -3.94
C GLY A 61 -12.39 2.59 -3.35
N ALA A 62 -11.15 2.10 -3.43
CA ALA A 62 -10.77 0.76 -2.97
C ALA A 62 -11.01 0.55 -1.47
N SER A 63 -10.92 1.61 -0.66
CA SER A 63 -11.15 1.52 0.78
C SER A 63 -12.57 1.06 1.14
N LYS A 64 -13.58 1.66 0.51
CA LYS A 64 -15.00 1.32 0.73
C LYS A 64 -15.31 -0.08 0.22
N ASP A 65 -14.75 -0.45 -0.92
CA ASP A 65 -14.91 -1.78 -1.50
C ASP A 65 -14.29 -2.87 -0.62
N LEU A 66 -13.09 -2.65 -0.09
CA LEU A 66 -12.44 -3.57 0.83
C LEU A 66 -13.26 -3.78 2.10
N ILE A 67 -13.75 -2.70 2.72
CA ILE A 67 -14.63 -2.80 3.89
C ILE A 67 -15.91 -3.56 3.55
N SER A 68 -16.53 -3.29 2.40
CA SER A 68 -17.73 -4.00 1.98
C SER A 68 -17.48 -5.50 1.80
N ILE A 69 -16.31 -5.88 1.28
CA ILE A 69 -15.90 -7.28 1.12
C ILE A 69 -15.71 -7.91 2.50
N PHE A 70 -14.97 -7.28 3.40
CA PHE A 70 -14.73 -7.82 4.73
C PHE A 70 -16.01 -7.91 5.56
N HIS A 71 -16.86 -6.89 5.56
CA HIS A 71 -18.18 -6.94 6.23
C HIS A 71 -19.12 -8.03 5.70
N SER A 72 -18.96 -8.47 4.45
CA SER A 72 -19.75 -9.59 3.91
C SER A 72 -19.29 -10.96 4.42
N MET A 73 -18.15 -11.04 5.11
CA MET A 73 -17.56 -12.27 5.61
C MET A 73 -17.94 -12.55 7.06
N THR A 74 -17.81 -13.81 7.48
CA THR A 74 -18.02 -14.20 8.88
C THR A 74 -16.97 -13.53 9.79
N ALA A 75 -17.41 -12.69 10.73
CA ALA A 75 -16.52 -11.96 11.64
C ALA A 75 -15.59 -12.86 12.51
N SER A 76 -16.01 -14.11 12.77
CA SER A 76 -15.22 -15.08 13.55
C SER A 76 -14.05 -15.70 12.77
N LYS A 77 -14.07 -15.60 11.43
CA LYS A 77 -13.00 -16.13 10.57
C LYS A 77 -11.93 -15.07 10.36
N ARG A 78 -10.68 -15.55 10.23
CA ARG A 78 -9.50 -14.68 10.11
C ARG A 78 -9.27 -14.23 8.68
N ILE A 79 -8.70 -13.05 8.52
CA ILE A 79 -8.17 -12.57 7.24
C ILE A 79 -6.66 -12.81 7.25
N VAL A 80 -6.16 -13.44 6.19
CA VAL A 80 -4.75 -13.71 6.00
C VAL A 80 -4.22 -12.73 4.98
N ILE A 81 -3.11 -12.06 5.29
CA ILE A 81 -2.50 -11.07 4.41
C ILE A 81 -1.06 -11.48 4.14
N PHE A 82 -0.69 -11.56 2.87
CA PHE A 82 0.68 -11.81 2.44
C PHE A 82 1.34 -10.51 1.96
N THR A 83 2.51 -10.22 2.51
CA THR A 83 3.38 -9.11 2.11
C THR A 83 4.75 -9.64 1.68
N ARG A 84 5.38 -8.95 0.74
CA ARG A 84 6.71 -9.28 0.24
C ARG A 84 7.74 -8.68 1.18
N LYS A 85 8.68 -9.51 1.62
CA LYS A 85 9.82 -9.07 2.40
C LYS A 85 10.65 -8.04 1.64
N ASP A 86 11.12 -7.03 2.35
CA ASP A 86 11.93 -5.92 1.82
C ASP A 86 11.21 -5.02 0.78
N ASP A 87 9.89 -5.17 0.59
CA ASP A 87 9.06 -4.24 -0.20
C ASP A 87 8.20 -3.36 0.73
N PRO A 88 8.60 -2.11 1.00
CA PRO A 88 7.87 -1.22 1.89
C PRO A 88 6.47 -0.87 1.38
N PHE A 89 6.25 -0.90 0.06
CA PHE A 89 4.92 -0.67 -0.50
C PHE A 89 4.01 -1.88 -0.29
N SER A 90 4.56 -3.09 -0.39
CA SER A 90 3.82 -4.32 -0.05
C SER A 90 3.43 -4.34 1.43
N SER A 91 4.38 -4.03 2.32
CA SER A 91 4.12 -3.93 3.76
C SER A 91 3.07 -2.86 4.09
N GLY A 92 3.18 -1.67 3.49
CA GLY A 92 2.20 -0.60 3.66
C GLY A 92 0.79 -1.00 3.19
N LEU A 93 0.67 -1.67 2.03
CA LEU A 93 -0.60 -2.23 1.56
C LEU A 93 -1.16 -3.26 2.55
N GLY A 94 -0.31 -4.12 3.09
CA GLY A 94 -0.70 -5.12 4.08
C GLY A 94 -1.24 -4.47 5.36
N MET A 95 -0.55 -3.47 5.89
CA MET A 95 -0.98 -2.73 7.09
C MET A 95 -2.28 -1.95 6.87
N THR A 96 -2.41 -1.24 5.73
CA THR A 96 -3.66 -0.53 5.39
C THR A 96 -4.82 -1.51 5.24
N THR A 97 -4.59 -2.65 4.60
CA THR A 97 -5.65 -3.67 4.45
C THR A 97 -6.01 -4.30 5.79
N ALA A 98 -5.03 -4.56 6.66
CA ALA A 98 -5.26 -5.06 8.02
C ALA A 98 -6.12 -4.09 8.86
N TYR A 99 -5.87 -2.78 8.72
CA TYR A 99 -6.68 -1.76 9.38
C TYR A 99 -8.13 -1.77 8.89
N LEU A 100 -8.33 -1.85 7.57
CA LEU A 100 -9.67 -1.89 6.95
C LEU A 100 -10.42 -3.21 7.21
N ALA A 101 -9.70 -4.27 7.56
CA ALA A 101 -10.24 -5.58 7.91
C ALA A 101 -10.87 -5.64 9.32
N SER A 102 -10.76 -4.59 10.14
CA SER A 102 -11.43 -4.55 11.45
C SER A 102 -12.95 -4.75 11.29
N PRO A 103 -13.60 -5.61 12.10
CA PRO A 103 -13.12 -6.21 13.35
C PRO A 103 -12.52 -7.63 13.21
N HIS A 104 -12.23 -8.12 12.01
CA HIS A 104 -11.70 -9.47 11.82
C HIS A 104 -10.32 -9.65 12.46
N LEU A 105 -10.04 -10.87 12.92
CA LEU A 105 -8.69 -11.26 13.31
C LEU A 105 -7.81 -11.30 12.06
N VAL A 106 -6.72 -10.54 12.03
CA VAL A 106 -5.79 -10.50 10.90
C VAL A 106 -4.52 -11.28 11.22
N ARG A 107 -4.05 -12.13 10.30
CA ARG A 107 -2.69 -12.69 10.32
C ARG A 107 -1.91 -12.19 9.11
N LEU A 108 -0.81 -11.50 9.37
CA LEU A 108 0.08 -10.98 8.34
C LEU A 108 1.32 -11.87 8.22
N PHE A 109 1.62 -12.30 7.00
CA PHE A 109 2.78 -13.12 6.67
C PHE A 109 3.68 -12.36 5.73
N GLU A 110 4.90 -12.12 6.18
CA GLU A 110 5.96 -11.58 5.35
C GLU A 110 6.72 -12.75 4.72
N ILE A 111 6.75 -12.82 3.38
CA ILE A 111 7.38 -13.91 2.65
C ILE A 111 8.59 -13.44 1.86
N ASN A 112 9.62 -14.29 1.78
CA ASN A 112 10.72 -14.11 0.84
C ASN A 112 10.25 -14.46 -0.57
N GLY A 113 10.17 -13.48 -1.47
CA GLY A 113 9.77 -13.69 -2.86
C GLY A 113 8.29 -13.43 -3.14
N THR A 114 7.75 -14.07 -4.17
CA THR A 114 6.42 -13.75 -4.77
C THR A 114 5.40 -14.87 -4.68
N HIS A 115 5.73 -15.99 -4.04
CA HIS A 115 4.91 -17.20 -3.99
C HIS A 115 4.61 -17.60 -2.55
N PRO A 116 3.34 -17.50 -2.10
CA PRO A 116 2.93 -17.78 -0.71
C PRO A 116 2.60 -19.25 -0.43
N ASP A 117 2.81 -20.17 -1.38
CA ASP A 117 2.36 -21.56 -1.33
C ASP A 117 2.79 -22.32 -0.04
N ASN A 118 4.02 -22.09 0.42
CA ASN A 118 4.55 -22.75 1.62
C ASN A 118 3.82 -22.35 2.90
N GLU A 119 3.40 -21.10 3.01
CA GLU A 119 2.67 -20.61 4.18
C GLU A 119 1.19 -20.92 4.06
N LEU A 120 0.65 -20.84 2.84
CA LEU A 120 -0.76 -21.09 2.58
C LEU A 120 -1.13 -22.59 2.74
N SER A 121 -0.23 -23.51 2.40
CA SER A 121 -0.42 -24.96 2.60
C SER A 121 -0.52 -25.38 4.07
N LYS A 122 0.01 -24.57 4.99
CA LYS A 122 -0.06 -24.82 6.44
C LYS A 122 -1.35 -24.30 7.07
N MET A 123 -2.17 -23.56 6.33
CA MET A 123 -3.38 -22.93 6.87
C MET A 123 -4.58 -23.86 6.81
N ASN A 124 -5.41 -23.83 7.86
CA ASN A 124 -6.73 -24.45 7.85
C ASN A 124 -7.71 -23.57 7.05
N PRO A 125 -8.20 -24.00 5.87
CA PRO A 125 -9.07 -23.18 5.03
C PRO A 125 -10.41 -22.84 5.70
N ASN A 126 -10.87 -23.66 6.66
CA ASN A 126 -12.15 -23.45 7.33
C ASN A 126 -12.13 -22.27 8.31
N GLU A 127 -10.94 -21.85 8.74
CA GLU A 127 -10.74 -20.76 9.70
C GLU A 127 -10.47 -19.42 9.03
N VAL A 128 -10.29 -19.41 7.71
CA VAL A 128 -9.91 -18.24 6.89
C VAL A 128 -11.13 -17.73 6.13
N ALA A 129 -11.42 -16.45 6.27
CA ALA A 129 -12.50 -15.77 5.55
C ALA A 129 -12.00 -15.25 4.18
N ALA A 130 -10.78 -14.73 4.16
CA ALA A 130 -10.14 -14.25 2.94
C ALA A 130 -8.62 -14.34 3.03
N VAL A 131 -8.01 -14.40 1.85
CA VAL A 131 -6.57 -14.24 1.66
C VAL A 131 -6.32 -13.02 0.79
N VAL A 132 -5.46 -12.14 1.25
CA VAL A 132 -5.07 -10.91 0.58
C VAL A 132 -3.63 -11.03 0.11
N PHE A 133 -3.37 -10.68 -1.14
CA PHE A 133 -2.05 -10.63 -1.73
C PHE A 133 -1.65 -9.18 -2.00
N CYS A 134 -0.64 -8.70 -1.27
CA CYS A 134 -0.10 -7.35 -1.45
C CYS A 134 1.21 -7.44 -2.27
N ARG A 135 1.14 -7.12 -3.57
CA ARG A 135 2.25 -7.21 -4.54
C ARG A 135 2.90 -8.60 -4.58
N ILE A 136 2.09 -9.62 -4.37
CA ILE A 136 2.46 -11.04 -4.41
C ILE A 136 1.56 -11.73 -5.43
N ASN A 137 2.10 -12.74 -6.10
CA ASN A 137 1.32 -13.51 -7.06
C ASN A 137 0.44 -14.49 -6.30
N ARG A 138 -0.86 -14.44 -6.56
CA ARG A 138 -1.77 -15.47 -6.11
C ARG A 138 -1.36 -16.83 -6.70
N PRO A 139 -1.31 -17.90 -5.89
CA PRO A 139 -1.15 -19.25 -6.38
C PRO A 139 -2.22 -19.64 -7.40
N THR A 140 -1.84 -20.34 -8.46
CA THR A 140 -2.73 -20.69 -9.58
C THR A 140 -3.88 -21.61 -9.19
N TRP A 141 -3.72 -22.39 -8.12
CA TRP A 141 -4.73 -23.30 -7.60
C TRP A 141 -5.84 -22.61 -6.79
N LEU A 142 -5.62 -21.36 -6.34
CA LEU A 142 -6.68 -20.58 -5.70
C LEU A 142 -7.68 -20.05 -6.74
N PRO A 143 -8.94 -19.84 -6.37
CA PRO A 143 -9.88 -19.12 -7.22
C PRO A 143 -9.39 -17.68 -7.42
N ALA A 144 -9.79 -17.08 -8.55
CA ALA A 144 -9.50 -15.68 -8.82
C ALA A 144 -10.14 -14.78 -7.76
N GLY A 145 -9.36 -13.84 -7.24
CA GLY A 145 -9.84 -12.84 -6.30
C GLY A 145 -10.38 -11.60 -6.99
N LYS A 146 -10.92 -10.68 -6.19
CA LYS A 146 -11.17 -9.31 -6.64
C LYS A 146 -9.85 -8.55 -6.64
N VAL A 147 -9.47 -8.04 -7.81
CA VAL A 147 -8.23 -7.27 -8.01
C VAL A 147 -8.51 -5.78 -7.86
N PHE A 148 -7.64 -5.10 -7.12
CA PHE A 148 -7.68 -3.66 -6.89
C PHE A 148 -6.44 -3.02 -7.48
N GLY A 149 -6.56 -2.58 -8.73
CA GLY A 149 -5.46 -1.93 -9.45
C GLY A 149 -4.21 -2.81 -9.52
N SER A 150 -3.03 -2.19 -9.42
CA SER A 150 -1.75 -2.90 -9.41
C SER A 150 -1.38 -3.39 -8.01
N GLY A 151 -1.33 -4.71 -7.84
CA GLY A 151 -0.67 -5.32 -6.69
C GLY A 151 -1.50 -5.43 -5.42
N LEU A 152 -2.83 -5.40 -5.52
CA LEU A 152 -3.69 -5.83 -4.42
C LEU A 152 -4.77 -6.78 -4.97
N GLU A 153 -4.84 -7.99 -4.43
CA GLU A 153 -5.86 -8.97 -4.77
C GLU A 153 -6.45 -9.57 -3.49
N VAL A 154 -7.78 -9.67 -3.41
CA VAL A 154 -8.50 -10.28 -2.29
C VAL A 154 -9.26 -11.50 -2.76
N VAL A 155 -8.91 -12.66 -2.24
CA VAL A 155 -9.58 -13.93 -2.50
C VAL A 155 -10.47 -14.28 -1.31
N SER A 156 -11.79 -14.24 -1.53
CA SER A 156 -12.75 -14.74 -0.55
C SER A 156 -12.69 -16.27 -0.50
N MET A 157 -12.61 -16.84 0.70
CA MET A 157 -12.64 -18.29 0.85
C MET A 157 -14.08 -18.78 0.88
N PRO A 158 -14.41 -19.85 0.14
CA PRO A 158 -15.76 -20.40 0.15
C PRO A 158 -16.09 -20.92 1.53
N GLU A 159 -17.24 -20.50 2.06
CA GLU A 159 -17.82 -21.16 3.20
C GLU A 159 -18.23 -22.57 2.75
N LYS A 160 -17.59 -23.61 3.28
CA LYS A 160 -18.14 -24.96 3.16
C LYS A 160 -19.50 -24.91 3.84
N VAL A 161 -20.56 -24.81 3.04
CA VAL A 161 -21.93 -25.03 3.49
C VAL A 161 -21.94 -26.45 4.05
N ARG A 162 -21.95 -26.57 5.39
CA ARG A 162 -22.29 -27.85 6.04
C ARG A 162 -23.67 -28.22 5.54
N ARG A 163 -23.75 -29.25 4.69
CA ARG A 163 -24.96 -30.06 4.56
C ARG A 163 -25.07 -30.96 5.78
#